data_AF-A0AAU9N8F6-F1
#
_entry.id   AF-A0AAU9N8F6-F1
#
_cell.length_a   1.000
_cell.length_b   1.000
_cell.length_c   1.000
_cell.angle_alpha   90.00
_cell.angle_beta   90.00
_cell.angle_gamma   90.00
#
_symmetry.space_group_name_H-M   'P 1'
#
loop_
_entity.id
_entity.type
_entity.pdbx_description
1 polymer ?
#
loop_
_entity_poly.entity_id
_entity_poly.type
_entity_poly.pdbx_seq_one_letter_code
_entity_poly.pdbx_strand_id
1 'polypeptide(L)'
;MSTILDISLRLLFTLPFIFSTVLSLEGNGTFPAQAGYLPQYEAKFFLDVLHQIAKQLGKTDWDFSQNPCDRNINWLTPYIEKSPYNNSVECDCSYPGGVCHVVSL
;
A
#
# COMPACT_ATOMS: atom_id res chain seq x y z
N MET A 1 54.17 17.23 -23.26
CA MET A 1 54.34 16.84 -21.84
C MET A 1 53.48 17.68 -20.90
N SER A 2 53.36 19.00 -21.11
CA SER A 2 52.52 19.87 -20.24
C SER A 2 51.01 19.69 -20.35
N THR A 3 50.45 19.37 -21.53
CA THR A 3 48.99 19.22 -21.70
C THR A 3 48.42 18.00 -20.97
N ILE A 4 49.19 16.91 -20.91
CA ILE A 4 48.81 15.67 -20.22
C ILE A 4 48.84 15.90 -18.71
N LEU A 5 49.84 16.62 -18.19
CA LEU A 5 49.94 16.95 -16.77
C LEU A 5 48.78 17.85 -16.31
N ASP A 6 48.35 18.79 -17.15
CA ASP A 6 47.20 19.68 -16.89
C ASP A 6 45.87 18.90 -16.85
N ILE A 7 45.66 17.96 -17.79
CA ILE A 7 44.48 17.08 -17.82
C ILE A 7 44.48 16.14 -16.61
N SER A 8 45.62 15.51 -16.29
CA SER A 8 45.75 14.64 -15.13
C SER A 8 45.49 15.39 -13.82
N LEU A 9 45.97 16.63 -13.72
CA LEU A 9 45.74 17.48 -12.55
C LEU A 9 44.26 17.90 -12.44
N ARG A 10 43.61 18.24 -13.55
CA ARG A 10 42.18 18.54 -13.59
C ARG A 10 41.33 17.34 -13.18
N LEU A 11 41.64 16.15 -13.69
CA LEU A 11 40.92 14.92 -13.33
C LEU A 11 41.11 14.56 -11.85
N LEU A 12 42.31 14.77 -11.30
CA LEU A 12 42.58 14.58 -9.87
C LEU A 12 41.71 15.49 -8.99
N PHE A 13 41.43 16.71 -9.44
CA PHE A 13 40.62 17.65 -8.67
C PHE A 13 39.11 17.51 -8.92
N THR A 14 38.64 17.06 -10.09
CA THR A 14 37.20 16.97 -10.39
C THR A 14 36.54 15.67 -9.94
N LEU A 15 37.26 14.54 -9.99
CA LEU A 15 36.75 13.23 -9.57
C LEU A 15 36.25 13.19 -8.10
N PRO A 16 36.94 13.77 -7.09
CA PRO A 16 36.44 13.74 -5.72
C PRO A 16 35.20 14.61 -5.50
N PHE A 17 35.05 15.71 -6.27
CA PHE A 17 33.84 16.53 -6.23
C PHE A 17 32.65 15.77 -6.79
N ILE A 18 32.80 15.09 -7.93
CA ILE A 18 31.73 14.26 -8.51
C ILE A 18 31.36 13.11 -7.57
N PHE A 19 32.36 12.44 -6.98
CA PHE A 19 32.13 11.36 -6.01
C PHE A 19 31.38 11.85 -4.76
N SER A 20 31.75 13.04 -4.25
CA SER A 20 31.07 13.65 -3.09
C SER A 20 29.61 14.05 -3.41
N THR A 21 29.34 14.52 -4.63
CA THR A 21 27.97 14.85 -5.06
C THR A 21 27.09 13.61 -5.22
N VAL A 22 27.66 12.48 -5.67
CA VAL A 22 26.93 11.21 -5.78
C VAL A 22 26.60 10.66 -4.40
N LEU A 23 27.57 10.63 -3.47
CA LEU A 23 27.36 10.20 -2.08
C LEU A 23 26.36 11.07 -1.30
N SER A 24 26.16 12.32 -1.72
CA SER A 24 25.15 13.19 -1.11
C SER A 24 23.75 12.98 -1.71
N LEU A 25 23.65 12.29 -2.84
CA LEU A 25 22.39 12.03 -3.55
C LEU A 25 21.67 10.78 -3.04
N GLU A 26 22.39 9.85 -2.40
CA GLU A 26 21.82 8.93 -1.41
C GLU A 26 21.48 9.69 -0.12
N GLY A 27 20.59 10.67 -0.27
CA GLY A 27 19.93 11.31 0.84
C GLY A 27 19.30 10.22 1.70
N ASN A 28 19.52 10.31 3.00
CA ASN A 28 18.86 9.53 4.04
C ASN A 28 17.37 9.92 4.12
N GLY A 29 16.70 9.90 2.97
CA GLY A 29 15.27 10.05 2.84
C GLY A 29 14.67 8.81 3.46
N THR A 30 14.27 8.94 4.72
CA THR A 30 13.15 8.18 5.22
C THR A 30 11.97 8.57 4.34
N PHE A 31 11.80 7.85 3.22
CA PHE A 31 10.51 7.76 2.60
C PHE A 31 9.65 7.04 3.64
N PRO A 32 8.65 7.69 4.25
CA PRO A 32 7.59 6.90 4.82
C PRO A 32 7.01 6.15 3.63
N ALA A 33 7.39 4.88 3.46
CA ALA A 33 6.52 4.00 2.72
C ALA A 33 5.26 3.95 3.59
N GLN A 34 4.20 4.69 3.22
CA GLN A 34 2.86 4.42 3.74
C GLN A 34 2.43 3.05 3.20
N ALA A 35 3.08 2.00 3.67
CA ALA A 35 2.65 0.63 3.55
C ALA A 35 1.36 0.55 4.36
N GLY A 36 0.22 0.66 3.68
CA GLY A 36 -1.08 0.57 4.33
C GLY A 36 -2.22 1.21 3.57
N TYR A 37 -1.97 2.29 2.83
CA TYR A 37 -3.01 2.89 1.99
C TYR A 37 -2.87 2.43 0.54
N LEU A 38 -3.88 1.69 0.07
CA LEU A 38 -4.03 1.41 -1.35
C LEU A 38 -4.13 2.76 -2.11
N PRO A 39 -3.49 2.88 -3.28
CA PRO A 39 -3.74 3.99 -4.19
C PRO A 39 -5.25 4.22 -4.37
N GLN A 40 -5.68 5.48 -4.49
CA GLN A 40 -7.12 5.82 -4.54
C GLN A 40 -7.89 5.05 -5.64
N TYR A 41 -7.25 4.72 -6.76
CA TYR A 41 -7.87 3.94 -7.83
C TYR A 41 -8.12 2.48 -7.43
N GLU A 42 -7.21 1.87 -6.66
CA GLU A 42 -7.35 0.49 -6.19
C GLU A 42 -8.41 0.41 -5.09
N ALA A 43 -8.45 1.38 -4.18
CA ALA A 43 -9.50 1.48 -3.17
C ALA A 43 -10.89 1.59 -3.82
N LYS A 44 -11.02 2.40 -4.88
CA LYS A 44 -12.28 2.50 -5.63
C LYS A 44 -12.65 1.18 -6.33
N PHE A 45 -11.69 0.55 -7.01
CA PHE A 45 -11.93 -0.73 -7.69
C PHE A 45 -12.38 -1.81 -6.70
N PHE A 46 -11.74 -1.88 -5.54
CA PHE A 46 -12.10 -2.80 -4.46
C PHE A 46 -13.54 -2.60 -3.97
N LEU A 47 -13.96 -1.35 -3.72
CA LEU A 47 -15.34 -1.04 -3.34
C LEU A 47 -16.35 -1.43 -4.43
N ASP A 48 -16.02 -1.21 -5.71
CA ASP A 48 -16.86 -1.62 -6.84
C ASP A 48 -17.02 -3.15 -6.89
N VAL A 49 -15.96 -3.92 -6.59
CA VAL A 49 -16.00 -5.39 -6.50
C VAL A 49 -16.88 -5.85 -5.33
N LEU A 50 -16.68 -5.30 -4.13
CA LEU A 50 -17.52 -5.66 -2.98
C LEU A 50 -19.00 -5.34 -3.21
N HIS A 51 -19.31 -4.23 -3.88
CA HIS A 51 -20.69 -3.90 -4.27
C HIS A 51 -21.31 -4.95 -5.19
N GLN A 52 -20.54 -5.48 -6.15
CA GLN A 52 -21.04 -6.53 -7.05
C GLN A 52 -21.28 -7.83 -6.29
N ILE A 53 -20.37 -8.20 -5.40
CA ILE A 53 -20.51 -9.39 -4.52
C ILE A 53 -21.75 -9.25 -3.64
N ALA A 54 -21.95 -8.10 -2.99
CA ALA A 54 -23.11 -7.85 -2.15
C ALA A 54 -24.43 -8.01 -2.93
N LYS A 55 -24.49 -7.50 -4.17
CA LYS A 55 -25.65 -7.69 -5.06
C LYS A 55 -25.89 -9.14 -5.40
N GLN A 56 -24.83 -9.91 -5.68
CA GLN A 56 -24.94 -11.34 -5.99
C GLN A 56 -25.40 -12.16 -4.78
N LEU A 57 -24.97 -11.77 -3.58
CA LEU A 57 -25.30 -12.44 -2.33
C LEU A 57 -26.57 -11.92 -1.65
N GLY A 58 -27.21 -10.89 -2.22
CA GLY A 58 -28.39 -10.24 -1.61
C GLY A 58 -28.09 -9.51 -0.30
N LYS A 59 -26.83 -9.15 -0.05
CA LYS A 59 -26.41 -8.40 1.13
C LYS A 59 -26.81 -6.93 0.99
N THR A 60 -27.67 -6.48 1.89
CA THR A 60 -28.21 -5.11 1.93
C THR A 60 -27.80 -4.36 3.18
N ASP A 61 -27.21 -5.09 4.12
CA ASP A 61 -26.75 -4.66 5.43
C ASP A 61 -25.32 -4.12 5.40
N TRP A 62 -24.54 -4.33 4.33
CA TRP A 62 -23.18 -3.78 4.20
C TRP A 62 -23.17 -2.27 3.98
N ASP A 63 -22.35 -1.58 4.76
CA ASP A 63 -22.08 -0.14 4.76
C ASP A 63 -20.68 0.12 4.19
N PHE A 64 -20.67 0.42 2.89
CA PHE A 64 -19.46 0.71 2.12
C PHE A 64 -18.78 2.04 2.51
N SER A 65 -19.37 2.82 3.41
CA SER A 65 -18.69 3.99 4.00
C SER A 65 -17.72 3.60 5.13
N GLN A 66 -17.86 2.38 5.66
CA GLN A 66 -17.03 1.85 6.74
C GLN A 66 -15.91 0.97 6.18
N ASN A 67 -14.74 0.99 6.82
CA ASN A 67 -13.69 0.04 6.48
C ASN A 67 -14.08 -1.37 6.95
N PRO A 68 -14.08 -2.38 6.07
CA PRO A 68 -14.41 -3.76 6.43
C PRO A 68 -13.52 -4.37 7.51
N CYS A 69 -12.27 -3.91 7.64
CA CYS A 69 -11.33 -4.46 8.63
C CYS A 69 -11.30 -3.71 9.97
N ASP A 70 -12.13 -2.68 10.16
CA ASP A 70 -12.20 -1.91 11.42
C ASP A 70 -13.05 -2.60 12.51
N ARG A 71 -13.18 -3.95 12.44
CA ARG A 71 -13.96 -4.79 13.37
C ARG A 71 -15.44 -4.41 13.47
N ASN A 72 -16.00 -3.88 12.38
CA ASN A 72 -17.42 -3.51 12.34
C ASN A 72 -18.29 -4.75 12.06
N ILE A 73 -19.32 -4.95 12.88
CA ILE A 73 -20.30 -6.04 12.74
C ILE A 73 -21.10 -5.98 11.43
N ASN A 74 -21.12 -4.82 10.78
CA ASN A 74 -21.82 -4.56 9.55
C ASN A 74 -21.39 -5.48 8.38
N TRP A 75 -20.16 -5.99 8.41
CA TRP A 75 -19.62 -6.88 7.39
C TRP A 75 -19.76 -8.37 7.73
N LEU A 76 -20.38 -8.67 8.88
CA LEU A 76 -20.63 -10.04 9.32
C LEU A 76 -22.00 -10.51 8.85
N THR A 77 -22.13 -11.81 8.62
CA THR A 77 -23.44 -12.42 8.41
C THR A 77 -24.22 -12.41 9.72
N PRO A 78 -25.38 -11.72 9.82
CA PRO A 78 -26.15 -11.67 11.06
C PRO A 78 -26.62 -13.06 11.46
N TYR A 79 -26.49 -13.40 12.74
CA TYR A 79 -26.90 -14.71 13.29
C TYR A 79 -28.40 -15.03 13.07
N ILE A 80 -29.22 -13.99 12.86
CA ILE A 80 -30.67 -14.09 12.67
C ILE A 80 -31.02 -14.38 11.19
N GLU A 81 -30.12 -14.10 10.25
CA GLU A 81 -30.32 -14.46 8.86
C GLU A 81 -30.19 -15.97 8.71
N LYS A 82 -31.26 -16.63 8.23
CA LYS A 82 -31.28 -18.05 7.85
C LYS A 82 -30.43 -18.32 6.59
N SER A 83 -29.33 -17.62 6.40
CA SER A 83 -28.40 -17.90 5.32
C SER A 83 -27.68 -19.21 5.64
N PRO A 84 -27.77 -20.25 4.79
CA PRO A 84 -26.98 -21.46 4.99
C PRO A 84 -25.48 -21.22 4.77
N TYR A 85 -25.09 -20.03 4.30
CA TYR A 85 -23.73 -19.66 3.99
C TYR A 85 -23.28 -18.48 4.87
N ASN A 86 -22.07 -18.59 5.40
CA ASN A 86 -21.39 -17.51 6.10
C ASN A 86 -20.63 -16.69 5.05
N ASN A 87 -21.13 -15.49 4.75
CA ASN A 87 -20.53 -14.56 3.80
C ASN A 87 -19.98 -13.35 4.56
N SER A 88 -19.25 -13.61 5.65
CA SER A 88 -18.68 -12.54 6.47
C SER A 88 -17.33 -12.15 5.92
N VAL A 89 -17.05 -10.86 5.79
CA VAL A 89 -15.73 -10.40 5.35
C VAL A 89 -14.69 -10.80 6.39
N GLU A 90 -13.65 -11.50 5.94
CA GLU A 90 -12.51 -11.90 6.76
C GLU A 90 -11.30 -11.05 6.41
N CYS A 91 -10.63 -10.56 7.45
CA CYS A 91 -9.44 -9.74 7.34
C CYS A 91 -8.25 -10.39 8.02
N ASP A 92 -7.08 -10.36 7.36
CA ASP A 92 -5.81 -10.66 7.98
C ASP A 92 -5.08 -9.37 8.33
N CYS A 93 -4.82 -9.18 9.62
CA CYS A 93 -4.12 -8.04 10.21
C CYS A 93 -2.71 -8.42 10.71
N SER A 94 -2.20 -9.58 10.31
CA SER A 94 -0.87 -10.05 10.69
C SER A 94 0.25 -9.35 9.90
N TYR A 95 -0.11 -8.50 8.95
CA TYR A 95 0.82 -7.76 8.13
C TYR A 95 1.58 -6.69 8.94
N PRO A 96 2.89 -6.50 8.68
CA PRO A 96 3.69 -5.52 9.38
C PRO A 96 3.15 -4.10 9.14
N GLY A 97 3.31 -3.24 10.15
CA GLY A 97 2.83 -1.85 10.08
C GLY A 97 1.38 -1.64 10.49
N GLY A 98 0.71 -2.68 11.02
CA GLY A 98 -0.68 -2.57 11.50
C GLY A 98 -1.71 -2.48 10.37
N VAL A 99 -1.33 -2.97 9.19
CA VAL A 99 -2.18 -3.00 8.00
C VAL A 99 -3.06 -4.26 8.04
N CYS A 100 -4.33 -4.10 7.70
CA CYS A 100 -5.26 -5.21 7.53
C CYS A 100 -5.69 -5.32 6.07
N HIS A 101 -5.76 -6.55 5.56
CA HIS A 101 -6.24 -6.83 4.22
C HIS A 101 -7.44 -7.77 4.28
N VAL A 102 -8.45 -7.52 3.45
CA VAL A 102 -9.53 -8.48 3.21
C VAL A 102 -8.95 -9.67 2.44
N VAL A 103 -9.14 -10.88 2.99
CA VAL A 103 -8.56 -12.12 2.45
C VAL A 103 -9.62 -13.11 1.96
N SER A 104 -10.82 -13.07 2.53
CA SER A 104 -11.92 -14.00 2.20
C SER A 104 -13.29 -13.41 2.54
N LEU A 105 -14.31 -14.10 2.02
CA LEU A 105 -15.72 -13.93 2.34
C LEU A 105 -16.36 -15.31 2.53
#